data_AF-A0A956GNQ5-F1
#
_entry.id   AF-A0A956GNQ5-F1
#
_cell.length_a   1.000
_cell.length_b   1.000
_cell.length_c   1.000
_cell.angle_alpha   90.00
_cell.angle_beta   90.00
_cell.angle_gamma   90.00
#
_symmetry.space_group_name_H-M   'P 1'
#
loop_
_entity.id
_entity.type
_entity.pdbx_description
1 polymer ?
#
loop_
_entity_poly.entity_id
_entity_poly.type
_entity_poly.pdbx_seq_one_letter_code
_entity_poly.pdbx_strand_id
1 'polypeptide(L)'
;MSYPEYQADLQRIHESEVYGRAVFATAARLARSPARKKKWLALKALEELTLKRYLDYMEATHQQVVEPRGWAARGYAEGAVLGLMPWRLAMKLVRDATVPFQDKFLRLKQHAEGSDLAFFTYVYAHEKAIEAFARKELAHDAESLRAVERLLAS
;
A
#
# COMPACT_ATOMS: atom_id res chain seq x y z
N MET A 1 -20.50 -2.29 10.15
CA MET A 1 -20.72 -1.39 9.00
C MET A 1 -21.64 -2.06 7.98
N SER A 2 -22.63 -1.35 7.41
CA SER A 2 -23.51 -1.93 6.37
C SER A 2 -23.71 -0.94 5.22
N TYR A 3 -22.88 -1.06 4.18
CA TYR A 3 -23.12 -0.45 2.88
C TYR A 3 -22.83 -1.49 1.78
N PRO A 4 -23.46 -1.39 0.59
CA PRO A 4 -23.45 -2.47 -0.41
C PRO A 4 -22.05 -2.93 -0.84
N GLU A 5 -21.10 -2.01 -0.90
CA GLU A 5 -19.73 -2.26 -1.39
C GLU A 5 -18.73 -2.64 -0.28
N TYR A 6 -19.15 -2.74 0.99
CA TYR A 6 -18.24 -2.95 2.13
C TYR A 6 -17.31 -4.15 1.98
N GLN A 7 -17.85 -5.32 1.62
CA GLN A 7 -17.06 -6.54 1.44
C GLN A 7 -16.10 -6.44 0.25
N ALA A 8 -16.53 -5.79 -0.83
CA ALA A 8 -15.69 -5.56 -2.00
C ALA A 8 -14.56 -4.59 -1.68
N ASP A 9 -14.83 -3.52 -0.91
CA ASP A 9 -13.84 -2.54 -0.48
C ASP A 9 -12.84 -3.14 0.53
N LEU A 10 -13.30 -4.00 1.44
CA LEU A 10 -12.43 -4.79 2.33
C LEU A 10 -11.50 -5.71 1.54
N GLN A 11 -12.05 -6.47 0.60
CA GLN A 11 -11.25 -7.37 -0.23
C GLN A 11 -10.20 -6.60 -1.04
N ARG A 12 -10.52 -5.37 -1.46
CA ARG A 12 -9.57 -4.51 -2.18
C ARG A 12 -8.35 -4.14 -1.36
N ILE A 13 -8.46 -4.00 -0.04
CA ILE A 13 -7.29 -3.84 0.84
C ILE A 13 -6.40 -5.08 0.73
N HIS A 14 -6.97 -6.28 0.88
CA HIS A 14 -6.17 -7.51 0.80
C HIS A 14 -5.45 -7.65 -0.55
N GLU A 15 -6.17 -7.38 -1.64
CA GLU A 15 -5.61 -7.41 -2.98
C GLU A 15 -4.48 -6.39 -3.17
N SER A 16 -4.67 -5.14 -2.71
CA SER A 16 -3.67 -4.08 -2.83
C SER A 16 -2.41 -4.44 -2.06
N GLU A 17 -2.52 -4.89 -0.80
CA GLU A 17 -1.35 -5.19 0.02
C GLU A 17 -0.53 -6.37 -0.52
N VAL A 18 -1.19 -7.43 -0.99
CA VAL A 18 -0.50 -8.60 -1.56
C VAL A 18 0.21 -8.22 -2.86
N TYR A 19 -0.45 -7.41 -3.70
CA TYR A 19 0.11 -6.89 -4.93
C TYR A 19 1.29 -5.94 -4.66
N GLY A 20 1.12 -4.91 -3.83
CA GLY A 20 2.10 -3.88 -3.51
C GLY A 20 3.34 -4.47 -2.86
N ARG A 21 3.17 -5.41 -1.90
CA ARG A 21 4.28 -6.19 -1.33
C ARG A 21 5.12 -6.88 -2.40
N ALA A 22 4.47 -7.56 -3.36
CA ALA A 22 5.16 -8.28 -4.43
C ALA A 22 5.88 -7.32 -5.40
N VAL A 23 5.23 -6.20 -5.75
CA VAL A 23 5.81 -5.13 -6.58
C VAL A 23 7.08 -4.58 -5.95
N PHE A 24 7.00 -4.10 -4.71
CA PHE A 24 8.11 -3.44 -4.04
C PHE A 24 9.23 -4.42 -3.68
N ALA A 25 8.92 -5.67 -3.33
CA ALA A 25 9.93 -6.71 -3.15
C ALA A 25 10.75 -6.95 -4.41
N THR A 26 10.08 -7.05 -5.57
CA THR A 26 10.74 -7.30 -6.85
C THR A 26 11.54 -6.08 -7.30
N ALA A 27 10.96 -4.89 -7.17
CA ALA A 27 11.64 -3.64 -7.48
C ALA A 27 12.90 -3.45 -6.60
N ALA A 28 12.83 -3.78 -5.31
CA ALA A 28 13.98 -3.78 -4.40
C ALA A 28 15.08 -4.75 -4.83
N ARG A 29 14.70 -5.95 -5.29
CA ARG A 29 15.64 -6.99 -5.74
C ARG A 29 16.40 -6.58 -7.00
N LEU A 30 15.75 -5.84 -7.91
CA LEU A 30 16.33 -5.43 -9.19
C LEU A 30 16.98 -4.04 -9.16
N ALA A 31 16.72 -3.25 -8.12
CA ALA A 31 17.28 -1.92 -7.98
C ALA A 31 18.81 -1.97 -7.84
N ARG A 32 19.51 -1.34 -8.79
CA ARG A 32 20.98 -1.20 -8.78
C ARG A 32 21.49 -0.23 -7.71
N SER A 33 20.69 0.77 -7.35
CA SER A 33 21.07 1.78 -6.34
C SER A 33 20.71 1.29 -4.94
N PRO A 34 21.69 1.23 -4.00
CA PRO A 34 21.42 0.87 -2.61
C PRO A 34 20.40 1.80 -1.95
N ALA A 35 20.43 3.10 -2.28
CA ALA A 35 19.48 4.08 -1.76
C ALA A 35 18.04 3.80 -2.23
N ARG A 36 17.85 3.51 -3.53
CA ARG A 36 16.52 3.15 -4.08
C ARG A 36 16.04 1.82 -3.53
N LYS A 37 16.93 0.83 -3.38
CA LYS A 37 16.62 -0.45 -2.74
C LYS A 37 16.08 -0.25 -1.33
N LYS A 38 16.72 0.59 -0.50
CA LYS A 38 16.23 0.92 0.85
C LYS A 38 14.81 1.51 0.80
N LYS A 39 14.53 2.43 -0.12
CA LYS A 39 13.20 3.03 -0.28
C LYS A 39 12.15 1.99 -0.68
N TRP A 40 12.46 1.12 -1.64
CA TRP A 40 11.56 0.01 -2.00
C TRP A 40 11.30 -0.95 -0.83
N LEU A 41 12.32 -1.25 -0.03
CA LEU A 41 12.16 -2.10 1.15
C LEU A 41 11.29 -1.43 2.24
N ALA A 42 11.39 -0.11 2.41
CA ALA A 42 10.52 0.61 3.33
C ALA A 42 9.05 0.57 2.88
N LEU A 43 8.77 0.75 1.58
CA LEU A 43 7.43 0.59 1.04
C LEU A 43 6.91 -0.85 1.20
N LYS A 44 7.73 -1.85 0.88
CA LYS A 44 7.38 -3.26 1.12
C LYS A 44 7.03 -3.52 2.59
N ALA A 45 7.80 -2.99 3.53
CA ALA A 45 7.54 -3.17 4.95
C ALA A 45 6.21 -2.54 5.38
N LEU A 46 5.84 -1.40 4.77
CA LEU A 46 4.56 -0.74 5.04
C LEU A 46 3.37 -1.58 4.56
N GLU A 47 3.48 -2.17 3.37
CA GLU A 47 2.48 -3.13 2.85
C GLU A 47 2.35 -4.36 3.77
N GLU A 48 3.47 -4.91 4.25
CA GLU A 48 3.46 -6.06 5.16
C GLU A 48 2.81 -5.74 6.50
N LEU A 49 3.09 -4.57 7.07
CA LEU A 49 2.44 -4.11 8.30
C LEU A 49 0.93 -3.92 8.10
N THR A 50 0.54 -3.34 6.96
CA THR A 50 -0.86 -3.07 6.63
C THR A 50 -1.63 -4.35 6.35
N LEU A 51 -1.03 -5.31 5.65
CA LEU A 51 -1.56 -6.66 5.48
C LEU A 51 -1.77 -7.37 6.82
N LYS A 52 -0.77 -7.29 7.72
CA LYS A 52 -0.91 -7.88 9.06
C LYS A 52 -2.08 -7.25 9.81
N ARG A 53 -2.16 -5.91 9.86
CA ARG A 53 -3.26 -5.19 10.52
C ARG A 53 -4.62 -5.53 9.90
N TYR A 54 -4.68 -5.72 8.59
CA TYR A 54 -5.89 -6.18 7.91
C TYR A 54 -6.29 -7.59 8.36
N LEU A 55 -5.36 -8.55 8.40
CA LEU A 55 -5.66 -9.91 8.85
C LEU A 55 -6.12 -9.93 10.32
N ASP A 56 -5.44 -9.19 11.19
CA ASP A 56 -5.83 -9.03 12.60
C ASP A 56 -7.24 -8.43 12.72
N TYR A 57 -7.58 -7.44 11.88
CA TYR A 57 -8.92 -6.83 11.83
C TYR A 57 -9.99 -7.83 11.38
N MET A 58 -9.72 -8.61 10.33
CA MET A 58 -10.66 -9.61 9.81
C MET A 58 -10.92 -10.70 10.85
N GLU A 59 -9.89 -11.14 11.57
CA GLU A 59 -10.02 -12.09 12.68
C GLU A 59 -10.88 -11.52 13.82
N ALA A 60 -10.56 -10.29 14.28
CA ALA A 60 -11.27 -9.64 15.37
C ALA A 60 -12.75 -9.34 15.08
N THR A 61 -13.09 -9.13 13.80
CA THR A 61 -14.46 -8.82 13.35
C THR A 61 -15.18 -10.04 12.77
N HIS A 62 -14.59 -11.23 12.85
CA HIS A 62 -15.12 -12.49 12.30
C HIS A 62 -15.50 -12.41 10.81
N GLN A 63 -14.77 -11.61 10.05
CA GLN A 63 -14.97 -11.47 8.60
C GLN A 63 -14.20 -12.58 7.86
N GLN A 64 -14.72 -13.00 6.72
CA GLN A 64 -14.05 -14.01 5.90
C GLN A 64 -12.89 -13.41 5.09
N VAL A 65 -11.72 -14.01 5.19
CA VAL A 65 -10.57 -13.66 4.34
C VAL A 65 -10.63 -14.46 3.05
N VAL A 66 -10.75 -13.77 1.92
CA VAL A 66 -10.62 -14.40 0.59
C VAL A 66 -9.20 -14.20 0.09
N GLU A 67 -8.53 -15.30 -0.21
CA GLU A 67 -7.15 -15.29 -0.72
C GLU A 67 -7.07 -14.67 -2.12
N PRO A 68 -6.28 -13.59 -2.31
CA PRO A 68 -6.16 -12.87 -3.57
C PRO A 68 -5.22 -13.60 -4.53
N ARG A 69 -5.68 -14.75 -5.05
CA ARG A 69 -4.92 -15.59 -5.99
C ARG A 69 -4.52 -14.79 -7.24
N GLY A 70 -3.26 -14.91 -7.65
CA GLY A 70 -2.74 -14.29 -8.87
C GLY A 70 -2.25 -12.83 -8.71
N TRP A 71 -2.67 -12.11 -7.67
CA TRP A 71 -2.23 -10.74 -7.43
C TRP A 71 -0.73 -10.63 -7.13
N ALA A 72 -0.17 -11.60 -6.40
CA ALA A 72 1.28 -11.68 -6.17
C ALA A 72 2.06 -11.90 -7.49
N ALA A 73 1.56 -12.77 -8.37
CA ALA A 73 2.19 -13.03 -9.67
C ALA A 73 2.20 -11.79 -10.56
N ARG A 74 1.06 -11.07 -10.59
CA ARG A 74 0.96 -9.75 -11.25
C ARG A 74 1.94 -8.75 -10.64
N GLY A 75 2.02 -8.69 -9.32
CA GLY A 75 2.94 -7.80 -8.63
C GLY A 75 4.41 -8.10 -8.95
N TYR A 76 4.80 -9.35 -9.11
CA TYR A 76 6.16 -9.71 -9.55
C TYR A 76 6.47 -9.20 -10.95
N ALA A 77 5.54 -9.36 -11.90
CA ALA A 77 5.74 -8.87 -13.26
C ALA A 77 5.88 -7.33 -13.30
N GLU A 78 4.97 -6.61 -12.65
CA GLU A 78 4.98 -5.15 -12.64
C GLU A 78 6.14 -4.58 -11.80
N GLY A 79 6.51 -5.25 -10.71
CA GLY A 79 7.69 -4.93 -9.91
C GLY A 79 9.00 -5.06 -10.68
N ALA A 80 9.08 -5.99 -11.64
CA ALA A 80 10.23 -6.11 -12.52
C ALA A 80 10.38 -4.89 -13.44
N VAL A 81 9.26 -4.42 -14.01
CA VAL A 81 9.22 -3.19 -14.82
C VAL A 81 9.65 -1.99 -13.97
N LEU A 82 9.05 -1.83 -12.79
CA LEU A 82 9.35 -0.74 -11.85
C LEU A 82 10.81 -0.72 -11.38
N GLY A 83 11.41 -1.89 -11.13
CA GLY A 83 12.79 -2.01 -10.67
C GLY A 83 13.83 -1.62 -11.71
N LEU A 84 13.51 -1.76 -13.00
CA LEU A 84 14.43 -1.54 -14.12
C LEU A 84 14.26 -0.16 -14.78
N MET A 85 13.10 0.47 -14.63
CA MET A 85 12.80 1.74 -15.30
C MET A 85 13.48 2.96 -14.63
N PRO A 86 13.57 4.10 -15.35
CA PRO A 86 14.02 5.35 -14.75
C PRO A 86 13.18 5.73 -13.52
N TRP A 87 13.85 6.09 -12.42
CA TRP A 87 13.22 6.37 -11.13
C TRP A 87 12.05 7.36 -11.19
N ARG A 88 12.19 8.45 -11.96
CA ARG A 88 11.11 9.43 -12.10
C ARG A 88 9.85 8.84 -12.73
N LEU A 89 9.99 7.90 -13.66
CA LEU A 89 8.83 7.19 -14.24
C LEU A 89 8.23 6.22 -13.23
N ALA A 90 9.07 5.49 -12.48
CA ALA A 90 8.60 4.63 -11.39
C ALA A 90 7.78 5.40 -10.36
N MET A 91 8.25 6.57 -9.93
CA MET A 91 7.52 7.40 -8.95
C MET A 91 6.22 7.98 -9.52
N LYS A 92 6.16 8.32 -10.82
CA LYS A 92 4.88 8.72 -11.44
C LYS A 92 3.87 7.57 -11.39
N LEU A 93 4.29 6.36 -11.77
CA LEU A 93 3.42 5.18 -11.72
C LEU A 93 2.96 4.86 -10.30
N VAL A 94 3.86 4.89 -9.32
CA VAL A 94 3.50 4.69 -7.91
C VAL A 94 2.47 5.72 -7.45
N ARG A 95 2.70 7.01 -7.72
CA ARG A 95 1.74 8.07 -7.38
C ARG A 95 0.38 7.81 -8.02
N ASP A 96 0.35 7.55 -9.32
CA ASP A 96 -0.90 7.40 -10.09
C ASP A 96 -1.66 6.13 -9.70
N ALA A 97 -0.94 5.07 -9.30
CA ALA A 97 -1.53 3.81 -8.82
C ALA A 97 -2.27 3.95 -7.49
N THR A 98 -1.93 4.93 -6.62
CA THR A 98 -2.65 5.15 -5.34
C THR A 98 -4.03 5.77 -5.52
N VAL A 99 -4.28 6.52 -6.61
CA VAL A 99 -5.50 7.31 -6.80
C VAL A 99 -6.79 6.46 -6.73
N PRO A 100 -6.91 5.31 -7.42
CA PRO A 100 -8.13 4.51 -7.39
C PRO A 100 -8.42 3.84 -6.04
N PHE A 101 -7.42 3.71 -5.16
CA PHE A 101 -7.57 3.11 -3.82
C PHE A 101 -8.01 4.16 -2.79
N GLN A 102 -7.58 5.41 -2.95
CA GLN A 102 -7.95 6.50 -2.05
C GLN A 102 -9.46 6.71 -1.96
N ASP A 103 -10.18 6.66 -3.08
CA ASP A 103 -11.64 6.84 -3.07
C ASP A 103 -12.34 5.72 -2.29
N LYS A 104 -11.87 4.47 -2.45
CA LYS A 104 -12.44 3.30 -1.78
C LYS A 104 -12.16 3.33 -0.27
N PHE A 105 -10.92 3.65 0.09
CA PHE A 105 -10.51 3.69 1.49
C PHE A 105 -11.08 4.91 2.21
N LEU A 106 -11.30 6.01 1.49
CA LEU A 106 -12.05 7.15 2.02
C LEU A 106 -13.50 6.78 2.31
N ARG A 107 -14.18 6.05 1.42
CA ARG A 107 -15.54 5.54 1.69
C ARG A 107 -15.58 4.64 2.92
N LEU A 108 -14.66 3.68 3.02
CA LEU A 108 -14.54 2.82 4.20
C LEU A 108 -14.41 3.65 5.48
N LYS A 109 -13.52 4.65 5.49
CA LYS A 109 -13.34 5.55 6.62
C LYS A 109 -14.60 6.37 6.94
N GLN A 110 -15.31 6.88 5.93
CA GLN A 110 -16.52 7.68 6.11
C GLN A 110 -17.68 6.89 6.72
N HIS A 111 -17.74 5.59 6.45
CA HIS A 111 -18.76 4.69 7.01
C HIS A 111 -18.31 3.96 8.29
N ALA A 112 -17.09 4.21 8.76
CA ALA A 112 -16.54 3.55 9.92
C ALA A 112 -16.92 4.25 11.23
N GLU A 113 -17.26 3.46 12.24
CA GLU A 113 -17.63 3.94 13.57
C GLU A 113 -16.84 3.15 14.64
N GLY A 114 -16.69 3.74 15.84
CA GLY A 114 -16.06 3.06 16.97
C GLY A 114 -14.66 2.54 16.66
N SER A 115 -14.43 1.25 16.94
CA SER A 115 -13.14 0.58 16.73
C SER A 115 -12.74 0.45 15.25
N ASP A 116 -13.71 0.41 14.33
CA ASP A 116 -13.45 0.30 12.89
C ASP A 116 -12.80 1.59 12.35
N LEU A 117 -13.17 2.75 12.91
CA LEU A 117 -12.69 4.05 12.45
C LEU A 117 -11.17 4.18 12.59
N ALA A 118 -10.58 3.62 13.65
CA ALA A 118 -9.15 3.63 13.86
C ALA A 118 -8.41 2.83 12.77
N PHE A 119 -8.93 1.64 12.45
CA PHE A 119 -8.37 0.78 11.41
C PHE A 119 -8.46 1.44 10.02
N PHE A 120 -9.63 1.93 9.62
CA PHE A 120 -9.79 2.56 8.30
C PHE A 120 -9.10 3.92 8.19
N THR A 121 -8.91 4.63 9.31
CA THR A 121 -8.05 5.82 9.35
C THR A 121 -6.59 5.46 9.07
N TYR A 122 -6.10 4.35 9.62
CA TYR A 122 -4.75 3.85 9.33
C TYR A 122 -4.62 3.44 7.86
N VAL A 123 -5.56 2.66 7.32
CA VAL A 123 -5.55 2.22 5.90
C VAL A 123 -5.57 3.41 4.95
N TYR A 124 -6.35 4.44 5.23
CA TYR A 124 -6.33 5.67 4.44
C TYR A 124 -5.01 6.43 4.56
N ALA A 125 -4.42 6.49 5.76
CA ALA A 125 -3.12 7.13 5.99
C ALA A 125 -1.98 6.40 5.25
N HIS A 126 -2.04 5.07 5.16
CA HIS A 126 -1.14 4.23 4.38
C HIS A 126 -1.07 4.69 2.91
N GLU A 127 -2.21 4.81 2.22
CA GLU A 127 -2.25 5.24 0.81
C GLU A 127 -1.67 6.64 0.63
N LYS A 128 -2.01 7.55 1.57
CA LYS A 128 -1.46 8.90 1.56
C LYS A 128 0.03 8.94 1.80
N ALA A 129 0.59 8.01 2.57
CA ALA A 129 2.04 7.92 2.79
C ALA A 129 2.76 7.48 1.51
N ILE A 130 2.22 6.53 0.75
CA ILE A 130 2.80 6.08 -0.53
C ILE A 130 2.70 7.20 -1.58
N GLU A 131 1.55 7.87 -1.67
CA GLU A 131 1.38 9.03 -2.56
C GLU A 131 2.39 10.15 -2.21
N ALA A 132 2.50 10.49 -0.92
CA ALA A 132 3.40 11.53 -0.44
C ALA A 132 4.87 11.19 -0.72
N PHE A 133 5.27 9.92 -0.51
CA PHE A 133 6.59 9.43 -0.86
C PHE A 133 6.91 9.68 -2.34
N ALA A 134 6.02 9.23 -3.23
CA ALA A 134 6.22 9.37 -4.67
C ALA A 134 6.29 10.85 -5.11
N ARG A 135 5.44 11.71 -4.56
CA ARG A 135 5.46 13.16 -4.82
C ARG A 135 6.77 13.80 -4.35
N LYS A 136 7.23 13.47 -3.15
CA LYS A 136 8.49 13.99 -2.58
C LYS A 136 9.70 13.53 -3.39
N GLU A 137 9.73 12.27 -3.83
CA GLU A 137 10.80 11.79 -4.72
C GLU A 137 10.82 12.52 -6.08
N LEU A 138 9.65 12.84 -6.64
CA LEU A 138 9.56 13.63 -7.87
C LEU A 138 10.02 15.08 -7.69
N ALA A 139 9.88 15.62 -6.48
CA ALA A 139 10.34 16.94 -6.07
C ALA A 139 11.80 16.95 -5.57
N HIS A 140 12.49 15.81 -5.57
CA HIS A 140 13.85 15.66 -5.04
C HIS A 140 14.00 16.00 -3.54
N ASP A 141 12.94 15.78 -2.77
CA ASP A 141 12.92 15.99 -1.32
C ASP A 141 13.60 14.82 -0.58
N ALA A 142 14.55 15.13 0.30
CA ALA A 142 15.32 14.15 1.08
C ALA A 142 14.46 13.43 2.13
N GLU A 143 13.34 14.01 2.57
CA GLU A 143 12.43 13.44 3.56
C GLU A 143 11.27 12.63 2.94
N SER A 144 11.47 12.05 1.75
CA SER A 144 10.40 11.32 1.05
C SER A 144 9.83 10.13 1.83
N LEU A 145 10.65 9.45 2.63
CA LEU A 145 10.23 8.31 3.44
C LEU A 145 9.52 8.70 4.74
N ARG A 146 9.53 9.97 5.14
CA ARG A 146 9.08 10.38 6.48
C ARG A 146 7.65 9.96 6.81
N ALA A 147 6.74 10.00 5.84
CA ALA A 147 5.36 9.56 6.04
C ALA A 147 5.26 8.03 6.23
N VAL A 148 6.04 7.27 5.45
CA VAL A 148 6.12 5.80 5.52
C VAL A 148 6.73 5.36 6.86
N GLU A 149 7.83 5.99 7.26
CA GLU A 149 8.55 5.69 8.51
C GLU A 149 7.69 5.94 9.75
N ARG A 150 6.86 6.99 9.75
CA ARG A 150 5.93 7.26 10.85
C ARG A 150 4.88 6.17 11.02
N LEU A 151 4.36 5.62 9.92
CA LEU A 151 3.39 4.53 9.98
C LEU A 151 4.05 3.21 10.40
N LEU A 152 5.28 2.97 9.95
CA LEU A 152 6.05 1.80 10.38
C LEU A 152 6.36 1.79 11.89
N ALA A 153 6.43 2.97 12.51
CA ALA A 153 6.66 3.13 13.95
C ALA A 153 5.36 3.17 14.78
N SER A 154 4.19 3.05 14.15
CA SER A 154 2.87 3.13 14.79
C SER A 154 2.26 1.78 15.15
#